data_AF-A0A350CPY6-F1
#
_entry.id   AF-A0A350CPY6-F1
#
_cell.length_a   1.000
_cell.length_b   1.000
_cell.length_c   1.000
_cell.angle_alpha   90.00
_cell.angle_beta   90.00
_cell.angle_gamma   90.00
#
_symmetry.space_group_name_H-M   'P 1'
#
loop_
_entity.id
_entity.type
_entity.pdbx_description
1 polymer ?
#
loop_
_entity_poly.entity_id
_entity_poly.type
_entity_poly.pdbx_seq_one_letter_code
_entity_poly.pdbx_strand_id
1 'polypeptide(L)'
;MRLRTQGYWSNKPGVVWPAPYDRNAPFFSSGLSWQQILDSPVRGNAYLILAHQYIAAVRNRAAGASAPAGVQNKINAATAWFQSGVTLSTCGPGECGLQKTWAGTLDVYNNGQYPGAPKHCPD
;
A
#
# COMPACT_ATOMS: atom_id res chain seq x y z
N MET A 1 7.95 6.28 15.10
CA MET A 1 6.53 5.90 14.92
C MET A 1 6.40 4.39 14.78
N ARG A 2 5.31 3.78 15.25
CA ARG A 2 5.00 2.34 15.02
C ARG A 2 4.26 2.15 13.68
N LEU A 3 4.40 0.97 13.08
CA LEU A 3 3.71 0.62 11.82
C LEU A 3 2.24 0.26 12.08
N ARG A 4 1.43 0.39 11.03
CA ARG A 4 0.00 0.06 11.00
C ARG A 4 -0.32 -0.79 9.77
N THR A 5 -1.17 -1.78 9.94
CA THR A 5 -1.64 -2.70 8.88
C THR A 5 -2.53 -1.99 7.87
N GLN A 6 -2.78 -2.64 6.72
CA GLN A 6 -3.78 -2.16 5.77
C GLN A 6 -5.17 -2.04 6.41
N GLY A 7 -5.53 -2.96 7.33
CA GLY A 7 -6.84 -2.98 7.99
C GLY A 7 -7.07 -1.76 8.87
N TYR A 8 -6.05 -1.38 9.65
CA TYR A 8 -6.07 -0.13 10.42
C TYR A 8 -6.37 1.08 9.52
N TRP A 9 -5.66 1.13 8.40
CA TRP A 9 -5.68 2.24 7.47
C TRP A 9 -7.00 2.34 6.71
N SER A 10 -7.62 1.21 6.38
CA SER A 10 -8.93 1.13 5.74
C SER A 10 -10.06 1.47 6.71
N ASN A 11 -10.16 0.73 7.81
CA ASN A 11 -11.44 0.55 8.52
C ASN A 11 -11.52 1.28 9.85
N LYS A 12 -10.41 1.83 10.38
CA LYS A 12 -10.45 2.44 11.70
C LYS A 12 -11.20 3.79 11.66
N PRO A 13 -12.33 3.93 12.40
CA PRO A 13 -13.10 5.17 12.42
C PRO A 13 -12.27 6.34 12.99
N GLY A 14 -12.53 7.55 12.48
CA GLY A 14 -11.90 8.78 12.98
C GLY A 14 -10.41 8.94 12.69
N VAL A 15 -9.78 7.99 11.97
CA VAL A 15 -8.38 8.12 11.58
C VAL A 15 -8.24 9.12 10.43
N VAL A 16 -7.67 10.28 10.76
CA VAL A 16 -7.18 11.28 9.80
C VAL A 16 -5.97 10.70 9.06
N TRP A 17 -5.98 10.81 7.74
CA TRP A 17 -4.85 10.39 6.92
C TRP A 17 -3.75 11.46 6.97
N PRO A 18 -2.47 11.08 7.20
CA PRO A 18 -1.40 12.06 7.20
C PRO A 18 -1.22 12.63 5.79
N ALA A 19 -0.97 13.95 5.70
CA ALA A 19 -0.66 14.62 4.45
C ALA A 19 0.53 13.92 3.73
N PRO A 20 0.54 13.89 2.38
CA PRO A 20 -0.42 14.50 1.46
C PRO A 20 -1.61 13.58 1.08
N TYR A 21 -1.83 12.47 1.78
CA TYR A 21 -2.79 11.46 1.36
C TYR A 21 -4.22 11.77 1.82
N ASP A 22 -5.18 11.61 0.91
CA ASP A 22 -6.61 11.78 1.16
C ASP A 22 -7.37 10.52 0.70
N ARG A 23 -8.36 10.09 1.50
CA ARG A 23 -9.25 8.95 1.18
C ARG A 23 -9.98 9.14 -0.14
N ASN A 24 -10.39 10.38 -0.43
CA ASN A 24 -11.25 10.74 -1.56
C ASN A 24 -10.44 11.16 -2.79
N ALA A 25 -9.13 11.34 -2.66
CA ALA A 25 -8.29 11.63 -3.81
C ALA A 25 -8.31 10.45 -4.81
N PRO A 26 -8.15 10.71 -6.12
CA PRO A 26 -7.96 9.64 -7.09
C PRO A 26 -6.70 8.82 -6.78
N PHE A 27 -6.81 7.49 -6.90
CA PHE A 27 -5.66 6.59 -6.85
C PHE A 27 -5.10 6.42 -8.26
N PHE A 28 -4.12 7.26 -8.60
CA PHE A 28 -3.46 7.29 -9.91
C PHE A 28 -4.47 7.20 -11.07
N SER A 29 -4.24 6.32 -12.05
CA SER A 29 -5.10 6.15 -13.22
C SER A 29 -6.15 5.04 -13.05
N SER A 30 -6.41 4.57 -11.82
CA SER A 30 -7.35 3.45 -11.58
C SER A 30 -8.82 3.78 -11.88
N GLY A 31 -9.19 5.06 -11.86
CA GLY A 31 -10.59 5.50 -11.85
C GLY A 31 -11.28 5.34 -10.49
N LEU A 32 -10.56 4.91 -9.45
CA LEU A 32 -11.06 4.75 -8.08
C LEU A 32 -10.33 5.73 -7.14
N SER A 33 -10.97 6.08 -6.03
CA SER A 33 -10.31 6.78 -4.93
C SER A 33 -9.41 5.86 -4.11
N TRP A 34 -8.54 6.42 -3.29
CA TRP A 34 -7.70 5.64 -2.37
C TRP A 34 -8.53 4.76 -1.42
N GLN A 35 -9.67 5.27 -0.94
CA GLN A 35 -10.59 4.48 -0.12
C GLN A 35 -11.28 3.38 -0.92
N GLN A 36 -11.77 3.69 -2.13
CA GLN A 36 -12.41 2.68 -3.00
C GLN A 36 -11.46 1.56 -3.40
N ILE A 37 -10.16 1.84 -3.54
CA ILE A 37 -9.14 0.80 -3.71
C ILE A 37 -9.13 -0.13 -2.50
N LEU A 38 -9.02 0.40 -1.27
CA LEU A 38 -9.00 -0.43 -0.06
C LEU A 38 -10.30 -1.24 0.15
N ASP A 39 -11.44 -0.69 -0.28
CA ASP A 39 -12.75 -1.36 -0.21
C ASP A 39 -12.92 -2.42 -1.31
N SER A 40 -12.09 -2.39 -2.36
CA SER A 40 -12.18 -3.32 -3.48
C SER A 40 -11.65 -4.71 -3.08
N PRO A 41 -12.42 -5.79 -3.32
CA PRO A 41 -11.94 -7.14 -3.03
C PRO A 41 -10.83 -7.54 -4.02
N VAL A 42 -9.63 -7.84 -3.51
CA VAL A 42 -8.44 -8.11 -4.34
C VAL A 42 -8.60 -9.29 -5.30
N ARG A 43 -9.30 -10.37 -4.91
CA ARG A 43 -9.61 -11.56 -5.74
C ARG A 43 -8.43 -12.08 -6.61
N GLY A 44 -7.21 -12.03 -6.08
CA GLY A 44 -5.99 -12.46 -6.80
C GLY A 44 -5.44 -11.48 -7.84
N ASN A 45 -6.12 -10.37 -8.09
CA ASN A 45 -5.68 -9.28 -8.97
C ASN A 45 -4.45 -8.59 -8.37
N ALA A 46 -3.32 -8.66 -9.07
CA ALA A 46 -2.06 -8.16 -8.54
C ALA A 46 -2.00 -6.63 -8.45
N TYR A 47 -2.77 -5.91 -9.28
CA TYR A 47 -2.91 -4.46 -9.15
C TYR A 47 -3.47 -4.11 -7.78
N LEU A 48 -4.60 -4.72 -7.41
CA LEU A 48 -5.26 -4.46 -6.13
C LEU A 48 -4.41 -4.97 -4.95
N ILE A 49 -3.79 -6.15 -5.05
CA ILE A 49 -2.89 -6.66 -4.01
C ILE A 49 -1.75 -5.67 -3.73
N LEU A 50 -1.09 -5.17 -4.78
CA LEU A 50 -0.04 -4.17 -4.61
C LEU A 50 -0.60 -2.84 -4.10
N ALA A 51 -1.74 -2.39 -4.60
CA ALA A 51 -2.32 -1.11 -4.24
C ALA A 51 -2.66 -1.06 -2.73
N HIS A 52 -3.28 -2.10 -2.17
CA HIS A 52 -3.60 -2.13 -0.74
C HIS A 52 -2.35 -1.99 0.13
N GLN A 53 -1.29 -2.74 -0.20
CA GLN A 53 -0.05 -2.74 0.57
C GLN A 53 0.76 -1.45 0.39
N TYR A 54 0.72 -0.88 -0.82
CA TYR A 54 1.28 0.42 -1.12
C TYR A 54 0.64 1.53 -0.29
N ILE A 55 -0.70 1.60 -0.26
CA ILE A 55 -1.44 2.60 0.50
C ILE A 55 -1.05 2.57 1.98
N ALA A 56 -0.96 1.37 2.57
CA ALA A 56 -0.53 1.23 3.95
C ALA A 56 0.93 1.67 4.18
N ALA A 57 1.84 1.30 3.27
CA ALA A 57 3.26 1.60 3.41
C ALA A 57 3.56 3.10 3.32
N VAL A 58 2.98 3.80 2.34
CA VAL A 58 3.21 5.24 2.18
C VAL A 58 2.61 6.06 3.31
N ARG A 59 1.49 5.61 3.87
CA ARG A 59 0.87 6.24 5.03
C ARG A 59 1.64 5.99 6.31
N ASN A 60 2.21 4.80 6.50
CA ASN A 60 3.13 4.53 7.61
C ASN A 60 4.32 5.50 7.56
N ARG A 61 4.90 5.74 6.38
CA ARG A 61 5.98 6.73 6.22
C ARG A 61 5.54 8.16 6.50
N ALA A 62 4.38 8.59 5.97
CA ALA A 62 3.86 9.94 6.24
C ALA A 62 3.48 10.13 7.70
N ALA A 63 3.13 9.06 8.41
CA ALA A 63 2.97 9.07 9.86
C ALA A 63 4.31 9.12 10.63
N GLY A 64 5.46 9.11 9.95
CA GLY A 64 6.79 9.21 10.56
C GLY A 64 7.45 7.87 10.89
N ALA A 65 6.99 6.75 10.30
CA ALA A 65 7.72 5.48 10.41
C ALA A 65 8.91 5.48 9.45
N SER A 66 10.07 5.02 9.95
CA SER A 66 11.22 4.78 9.07
C SER A 66 10.89 3.66 8.08
N ALA A 67 11.49 3.75 6.89
CA ALA A 67 11.42 2.72 5.87
C ALA A 67 12.86 2.31 5.51
N PRO A 68 13.26 1.06 5.78
CA PRO A 68 14.55 0.54 5.32
C PRO A 68 14.68 0.64 3.80
N ALA A 69 15.92 0.69 3.30
CA ALA A 69 16.20 0.91 1.87
C ALA A 69 15.45 -0.06 0.95
N GLY A 70 15.35 -1.35 1.32
CA GLY A 70 14.60 -2.35 0.54
C GLY A 70 13.10 -2.02 0.45
N VAL A 71 12.49 -1.52 1.52
CA VAL A 71 11.09 -1.07 1.54
C VAL A 71 10.93 0.21 0.71
N GLN A 72 11.83 1.18 0.89
CA GLN A 72 11.81 2.43 0.14
C GLN A 72 11.91 2.17 -1.38
N ASN A 73 12.76 1.24 -1.79
CA ASN A 73 12.90 0.85 -3.19
C ASN A 73 11.60 0.25 -3.75
N LYS A 74 10.85 -0.55 -2.98
CA LYS A 74 9.55 -1.08 -3.41
C LYS A 74 8.46 -0.01 -3.47
N ILE A 75 8.45 0.94 -2.54
CA ILE A 75 7.55 2.10 -2.60
C ILE A 75 7.83 2.92 -3.87
N ASN A 76 9.10 3.20 -4.18
CA ASN A 76 9.48 3.97 -5.36
C ASN A 76 9.11 3.23 -6.66
N ALA A 77 9.40 1.93 -6.74
CA ALA A 77 9.05 1.09 -7.90
C ALA A 77 7.54 1.01 -8.11
N ALA A 78 6.76 0.81 -7.05
CA ALA A 78 5.30 0.79 -7.11
C ALA A 78 4.74 2.17 -7.52
N THR A 79 5.28 3.27 -6.98
CA THR A 79 4.87 4.63 -7.35
C THR A 79 5.08 4.87 -8.85
N ALA A 80 6.28 4.60 -9.36
CA ALA A 80 6.60 4.76 -10.77
C ALA A 80 5.70 3.87 -11.66
N TRP A 81 5.44 2.65 -11.21
CA TRP A 81 4.56 1.73 -11.92
C TRP A 81 3.12 2.28 -12.00
N PHE A 82 2.51 2.70 -10.89
CA PHE A 82 1.16 3.29 -10.92
C PHE A 82 1.09 4.60 -11.72
N GLN A 83 2.15 5.42 -11.68
CA GLN A 83 2.26 6.66 -12.47
C GLN A 83 2.34 6.41 -13.98
N SER A 84 2.74 5.21 -14.43
CA SER A 84 2.82 4.87 -15.86
C SER A 84 1.47 4.71 -16.55
N GLY A 85 0.35 4.91 -15.84
CA GLY A 85 -1.00 4.87 -16.41
C GLY A 85 -1.68 3.51 -16.34
N VAL A 86 -1.12 2.56 -15.58
CA VAL A 86 -1.73 1.24 -15.39
C VAL A 86 -3.09 1.32 -14.68
N THR A 87 -3.98 0.41 -15.04
CA THR A 87 -5.35 0.33 -14.52
C THR A 87 -5.62 -1.04 -13.89
N LEU A 88 -6.81 -1.20 -13.31
CA LEU A 88 -7.24 -2.46 -12.68
C LEU A 88 -7.14 -3.69 -13.60
N SER A 89 -7.27 -3.48 -14.92
CA SER A 89 -7.20 -4.54 -15.92
C SER A 89 -5.77 -4.88 -16.37
N THR A 90 -4.75 -4.10 -15.97
CA THR A 90 -3.35 -4.35 -16.37
C THR A 90 -2.80 -5.65 -15.77
N CYS A 91 -3.28 -6.04 -14.59
CA CYS A 91 -2.77 -7.19 -13.85
C CYS A 91 -3.91 -8.02 -13.25
N GLY A 92 -4.54 -8.83 -14.08
CA GLY A 92 -5.61 -9.74 -13.68
C GLY A 92 -5.14 -10.85 -12.73
N PRO A 93 -6.07 -11.71 -12.28
CA PRO A 93 -5.72 -12.89 -11.50
C PRO A 93 -4.68 -13.76 -12.20
N GLY A 94 -3.67 -14.22 -11.46
CA GLY A 94 -2.57 -15.04 -12.00
C GLY A 94 -1.43 -14.25 -12.67
N GLU A 95 -1.65 -13.00 -13.07
CA GLU A 95 -0.66 -12.17 -13.76
C GLU A 95 0.26 -11.39 -12.79
N CYS A 96 1.22 -10.66 -13.36
CA CYS A 96 2.05 -9.67 -12.68
C CYS A 96 2.74 -10.18 -11.40
N GLY A 97 3.55 -11.23 -11.55
CA GLY A 97 4.33 -11.81 -10.45
C GLY A 97 5.24 -10.80 -9.75
N LEU A 98 5.82 -9.85 -10.50
CA LEU A 98 6.68 -8.81 -9.94
C LEU A 98 5.92 -7.89 -8.98
N GLN A 99 4.71 -7.45 -9.33
CA GLN A 99 3.85 -6.62 -8.47
C GLN A 99 3.44 -7.39 -7.21
N LYS A 100 3.19 -8.70 -7.31
CA LYS A 100 2.95 -9.55 -6.13
C LYS A 100 4.18 -9.63 -5.22
N THR A 101 5.39 -9.76 -5.78
CA THR A 101 6.64 -9.74 -5.00
C THR A 101 6.84 -8.40 -4.27
N TRP A 102 6.54 -7.28 -4.94
CA TRP A 102 6.58 -5.96 -4.30
C TRP A 102 5.56 -5.85 -3.18
N ALA A 103 4.32 -6.28 -3.43
CA ALA A 103 3.26 -6.28 -2.44
C ALA A 103 3.64 -7.12 -1.21
N GLY A 104 4.21 -8.31 -1.39
CA GLY A 104 4.69 -9.14 -0.27
C GLY A 104 5.79 -8.46 0.55
N THR A 105 6.69 -7.72 -0.09
CA THR A 105 7.70 -6.93 0.64
C THR A 105 7.05 -5.82 1.49
N LEU A 106 6.08 -5.12 0.91
CA LEU A 106 5.36 -4.05 1.61
C LEU A 106 4.45 -4.59 2.72
N ASP A 107 3.88 -5.77 2.54
CA ASP A 107 3.09 -6.46 3.57
C ASP A 107 3.95 -6.82 4.80
N VAL A 108 5.11 -7.45 4.58
CA VAL A 108 6.08 -7.75 5.66
C VAL A 108 6.50 -6.47 6.40
N TYR A 109 6.64 -5.34 5.67
CA TYR A 109 6.84 -4.04 6.30
C TYR A 109 5.62 -3.59 7.11
N ASN A 110 4.43 -3.54 6.53
CA ASN A 110 3.23 -3.04 7.18
C ASN A 110 2.85 -3.84 8.46
N ASN A 111 3.23 -5.13 8.50
CA ASN A 111 3.07 -6.01 9.66
C ASN A 111 4.21 -5.89 10.70
N GLY A 112 5.19 -5.00 10.51
CA GLY A 112 6.31 -4.80 11.46
C GLY A 112 7.32 -5.94 11.48
N GLN A 113 7.36 -6.76 10.44
CA GLN A 113 8.20 -7.94 10.33
C GLN A 113 9.46 -7.70 9.48
N TYR A 114 9.51 -6.61 8.70
CA TYR A 114 10.68 -6.29 7.88
C TYR A 114 11.90 -5.94 8.77
N PRO A 115 13.08 -6.57 8.57
CA PRO A 115 14.27 -6.30 9.37
C PRO A 115 14.69 -4.82 9.35
N GLY A 116 14.90 -4.24 10.54
CA GLY A 116 15.25 -2.82 10.69
C GLY A 116 14.08 -1.84 10.56
N ALA A 117 12.85 -2.31 10.33
CA ALA A 117 11.66 -1.48 10.39
C ALA A 117 11.11 -1.38 11.83
N PRO A 118 10.35 -0.31 12.15
CA PRO A 118 9.65 -0.23 13.43
C PRO A 118 8.68 -1.39 13.61
N LYS A 119 8.45 -1.82 14.85
CA LYS A 119 7.46 -2.86 15.15
C LYS A 119 6.03 -2.33 14.96
N HIS A 120 5.11 -3.25 14.68
CA HIS A 120 3.67 -3.00 14.72
C HIS A 120 3.19 -2.93 16.20
N CYS A 121 2.07 -2.26 16.48
CA CYS A 121 1.38 -2.45 17.75
C CYS A 121 0.80 -3.87 17.76
N PRO A 122 0.81 -4.61 18.88
CA PRO A 122 -0.20 -5.64 19.07
C PRO A 122 -1.58 -4.98 19.04
N ASP A 123 -2.56 -5.70 18.46
CA ASP A 123 -3.95 -5.25 18.37
C ASP A 123 -4.56 -4.97 19.76
#